data_AF-A0A5C4XC27-F1
#
_entry.id   AF-A0A5C4XC27-F1
#
_cell.length_a   1.000
_cell.length_b   1.000
_cell.length_c   1.000
_cell.angle_alpha   90.00
_cell.angle_beta   90.00
_cell.angle_gamma   90.00
#
_symmetry.space_group_name_H-M   'P 1'
#
loop_
_entity.id
_entity.type
_entity.pdbx_description
1 polymer ?
#
loop_
_entity_poly.entity_id
_entity_poly.type
_entity_poly.pdbx_seq_one_letter_code
_entity_poly.pdbx_strand_id
1 'polypeptide(L)' 'MTYESARLMSEAITISSTAILSSLIDTLVEKGVLTVDEEKEVYLSAMDKISEVAGDDEEGTHELARELIEQQLADREA' A
#
# COMPACT_ATOMS: atom_id res chain seq x y z
N MET A 1 -1.71 -27.08 -2.68
CA MET A 1 -2.16 -25.75 -3.13
C MET A 1 -1.90 -25.64 -4.61
N THR A 2 -2.83 -25.08 -5.38
CA THR A 2 -2.57 -24.71 -6.78
C THR A 2 -1.89 -23.34 -6.81
N TYR A 3 -1.08 -23.07 -7.84
CA TYR A 3 -0.42 -21.78 -8.05
C TYR A 3 -1.42 -20.60 -8.05
N GLU A 4 -2.61 -20.83 -8.62
CA GLU A 4 -3.70 -19.85 -8.65
C GLU A 4 -4.26 -19.52 -7.26
N SER A 5 -4.40 -20.49 -6.36
CA SER A 5 -4.84 -20.22 -4.99
C SER A 5 -3.81 -19.47 -4.16
N ALA A 6 -2.51 -19.67 -4.42
CA ALA A 6 -1.45 -18.92 -3.75
C ALA A 6 -1.44 -17.45 -4.19
N ARG A 7 -1.54 -17.20 -5.51
CA ARG A 7 -1.64 -15.85 -6.08
C ARG A 7 -2.85 -15.07 -5.55
N LEU A 8 -4.04 -15.67 -5.55
CA LEU A 8 -5.26 -15.05 -5.02
C LEU A 8 -5.15 -14.74 -3.51
N MET A 9 -4.49 -15.60 -2.74
CA MET A 9 -4.22 -15.31 -1.32
C MET A 9 -3.24 -14.15 -1.15
N SER A 10 -2.18 -14.09 -1.96
CA SER A 10 -1.23 -12.98 -1.94
C SER A 10 -1.92 -11.66 -2.25
N GLU A 11 -2.71 -11.61 -3.34
CA GLU A 11 -3.50 -10.43 -3.71
C GLU A 11 -4.46 -10.00 -2.59
N ALA A 12 -5.19 -10.93 -1.99
CA ALA A 12 -6.11 -10.65 -0.89
C ALA A 12 -5.39 -10.10 0.36
N ILE A 13 -4.21 -10.64 0.68
CA ILE A 13 -3.37 -10.15 1.78
C ILE A 13 -2.91 -8.73 1.49
N THR A 14 -2.43 -8.45 0.28
CA THR A 14 -1.97 -7.12 -0.14
C THR A 14 -3.10 -6.10 -0.05
N ILE A 15 -4.27 -6.39 -0.61
CA ILE A 15 -5.44 -5.51 -0.54
C ILE A 15 -5.85 -5.26 0.92
N SER A 16 -5.93 -6.32 1.73
CA SER A 16 -6.32 -6.17 3.14
C SER A 16 -5.31 -5.35 3.94
N SER A 17 -4.02 -5.50 3.65
CA SER A 17 -2.94 -4.75 4.31
C SER A 17 -2.99 -3.27 3.93
N THR A 18 -3.21 -2.94 2.65
CA THR A 18 -3.37 -1.56 2.20
C THR A 18 -4.59 -0.89 2.82
N ALA A 19 -5.72 -1.59 2.90
CA ALA A 19 -6.93 -1.06 3.53
C ALA A 19 -6.73 -0.76 5.02
N ILE A 20 -6.06 -1.65 5.75
CA ILE A 20 -5.72 -1.44 7.17
C ILE A 20 -4.77 -0.27 7.34
N LEU A 21 -3.75 -0.16 6.49
CA LEU A 21 -2.79 0.94 6.51
C LEU A 21 -3.48 2.28 6.26
N SER A 22 -4.33 2.37 5.24
CA SER A 22 -5.10 3.59 4.95
C SER A 22 -5.96 3.99 6.15
N SER A 23 -6.71 3.05 6.72
CA SER A 23 -7.57 3.33 7.87
C SER A 23 -6.76 3.80 9.10
N LEU A 24 -5.57 3.26 9.31
CA LEU A 24 -4.67 3.71 10.36
C LEU A 24 -4.16 5.14 10.12
N ILE A 25 -3.73 5.45 8.89
CA ILE A 25 -3.26 6.79 8.51
C ILE A 25 -4.39 7.81 8.71
N ASP A 26 -5.59 7.52 8.23
CA ASP A 26 -6.78 8.36 8.43
C ASP A 26 -7.02 8.64 9.92
N THR A 27 -6.96 7.60 10.74
CA THR A 27 -7.13 7.71 12.20
C THR A 27 -6.05 8.60 12.84
N LEU A 28 -4.81 8.55 12.35
CA LEU A 28 -3.71 9.36 12.86
C LEU A 28 -3.84 10.83 12.46
N VAL A 29 -4.31 11.10 11.24
CA VAL A 29 -4.61 12.46 10.76
C VAL A 29 -5.78 13.06 11.53
N GLU A 30 -6.88 12.32 11.71
CA GLU A 30 -8.04 12.77 12.49
C GLU A 30 -7.69 13.10 13.95
N LYS A 31 -6.74 12.37 14.53
CA LYS A 31 -6.24 12.62 15.89
C LYS A 31 -5.22 13.76 15.97
N GLY A 32 -4.83 14.35 14.83
CA GLY A 32 -3.80 15.39 14.75
C GLY A 32 -2.39 14.89 15.08
N VAL A 33 -2.15 13.58 14.97
CA VAL A 33 -0.82 12.97 15.15
C VAL A 33 0.02 13.15 13.89
N LEU A 34 -0.63 13.10 12.72
CA LEU A 34 -0.03 13.41 11.43
C LEU A 34 -0.73 14.62 10.82
N THR A 35 0.05 15.48 10.19
CA THR A 35 -0.43 16.47 9.23
C THR A 35 -0.70 15.83 7.88
N VAL A 36 -1.42 16.54 7.01
CA VAL A 36 -1.71 16.09 5.64
C VAL A 36 -0.41 15.93 4.81
N ASP A 37 0.60 16.76 5.07
CA ASP A 37 1.89 16.66 4.38
C ASP A 37 2.67 15.42 4.87
N GLU A 38 2.68 15.15 6.18
CA GLU A 38 3.30 13.94 6.75
C GLU A 38 2.59 12.66 6.29
N GLU A 39 1.27 12.70 6.11
CA GLU A 39 0.52 11.61 5.49
C GLU A 39 1.04 11.29 4.08
N LYS A 40 1.24 12.30 3.23
CA LYS A 40 1.80 12.10 1.88
C LYS A 40 3.20 11.50 1.92
N GLU A 41 4.04 11.95 2.84
CA GLU A 41 5.38 11.40 3.05
C GLU A 41 5.34 9.90 3.44
N VAL A 42 4.36 9.48 4.24
CA VAL A 42 4.18 8.07 4.61
C VAL A 42 3.91 7.21 3.38
N TYR A 43 3.00 7.63 2.49
CA TYR A 43 2.70 6.87 1.27
C TYR A 43 3.88 6.84 0.30
N LEU A 44 4.59 7.96 0.11
CA LEU A 44 5.79 8.01 -0.72
C LEU A 44 6.90 7.12 -0.17
N SER A 45 7.15 7.16 1.14
CA SER A 45 8.13 6.28 1.79
C SER A 45 7.76 4.81 1.68
N ALA A 46 6.46 4.47 1.70
CA ALA A 46 6.01 3.11 1.47
C ALA A 46 6.28 2.63 0.04
N MET A 47 6.07 3.49 -0.97
CA MET A 47 6.40 3.18 -2.37
C MET A 47 7.90 2.96 -2.59
N ASP A 48 8.74 3.80 -1.98
CA ASP A 48 10.20 3.67 -2.07
C ASP A 48 10.65 2.33 -1.47
N LYS A 49 10.13 1.96 -0.29
CA LYS A 49 10.43 0.67 0.35
C LYS A 49 9.96 -0.53 -0.46
N ILE A 50 8.80 -0.44 -1.10
CA ILE A 50 8.34 -1.51 -2.01
C ILE A 50 9.32 -1.64 -3.18
N SER A 51 9.74 -0.52 -3.76
CA SER A 51 10.68 -0.49 -4.88
C SER A 51 12.08 -1.01 -4.53
N GLU A 52 12.55 -0.76 -3.30
CA GLU A 52 13.82 -1.27 -2.78
C GLU A 52 13.81 -2.79 -2.56
N VAL A 53 12.64 -3.35 -2.22
CA VAL A 53 12.47 -4.77 -1.88
C VAL A 53 12.01 -5.60 -3.09
N ALA A 54 11.52 -4.96 -4.16
CA ALA A 54 11.00 -5.59 -5.39
C ALA A 54 12.04 -6.30 -6.28
N GLY A 55 13.15 -6.79 -5.73
CA GLY A 55 14.10 -7.62 -6.47
C GLY A 55 13.47 -8.96 -6.86
N ASP A 56 13.39 -9.25 -8.18
CA ASP A 56 12.74 -10.41 -8.81
C ASP A 56 11.35 -10.73 -8.22
N ASP A 57 10.40 -9.81 -8.38
CA ASP A 57 8.98 -10.05 -8.08
C ASP A 57 8.34 -11.00 -9.10
N GLU A 58 8.66 -12.30 -9.00
CA GLU A 58 8.07 -13.35 -9.84
C GLU A 58 6.54 -13.48 -9.69
N GLU A 59 5.97 -12.95 -8.60
CA GLU A 59 4.53 -13.04 -8.28
C GLU A 59 3.73 -11.77 -8.58
N GLY A 60 4.37 -10.64 -8.92
CA GLY A 60 3.69 -9.36 -9.21
C GLY A 60 3.03 -8.71 -7.99
N THR A 61 3.39 -9.14 -6.78
CA THR A 61 2.75 -8.69 -5.53
C THR A 61 3.23 -7.29 -5.15
N HIS A 62 4.48 -6.95 -5.46
CA HIS A 62 5.05 -5.63 -5.23
C HIS A 62 4.47 -4.60 -6.21
N GLU A 63 4.24 -5.00 -7.46
CA GLU A 63 3.56 -4.14 -8.45
C GLU A 63 2.14 -3.80 -7.99
N LEU A 64 1.35 -4.80 -7.58
CA LEU A 64 0.00 -4.57 -7.06
C LEU A 64 0.02 -3.65 -5.82
N ALA A 65 0.96 -3.86 -4.89
CA ALA A 65 1.08 -3.00 -3.71
C ALA A 65 1.37 -1.55 -4.08
N ARG A 66 2.21 -1.33 -5.10
CA ARG A 66 2.54 0.00 -5.63
C ARG A 66 1.32 0.67 -6.26
N GLU A 67 0.62 -0.02 -7.16
CA GLU A 67 -0.58 0.50 -7.82
C GLU A 67 -1.66 0.94 -6.81
N LEU A 68 -1.88 0.13 -5.77
CA LEU A 68 -2.85 0.45 -4.73
C LEU A 68 -2.47 1.70 -3.92
N ILE A 69 -1.18 1.91 -3.64
CA ILE A 69 -0.70 3.10 -2.95
C ILE A 69 -0.79 4.34 -3.85
N GLU A 70 -0.46 4.21 -5.14
CA GLU A 70 -0.60 5.30 -6.12
C GLU A 70 -2.08 5.73 -6.25
N GLN A 71 -3.01 4.76 -6.32
CA GLN A 71 -4.44 5.05 -6.34
C GLN A 71 -4.89 5.79 -5.06
N GLN A 72 -4.42 5.35 -3.89
CA GLN A 72 -4.76 5.99 -2.62
C GLN A 72 -4.26 7.44 -2.54
N LEU A 73 -3.09 7.74 -3.09
CA LEU A 73 -2.57 9.09 -3.24
C LEU A 73 -3.45 9.92 -4.18
N ALA A 74 -3.79 9.38 -5.36
CA ALA A 74 -4.60 10.08 -6.35
C ALA A 74 -6.01 10.42 -5.81
N ASP A 75 -6.65 9.50 -5.11
CA ASP A 75 -7.98 9.70 -4.51
C ASP A 75 -8.00 10.80 -3.44
N ARG A 76 -6.85 11.11 -2.83
CA ARG A 76 -6.69 12.15 -1.80
C ARG A 76 -6.30 13.52 -2.36
N GLU A 77 -5.85 13.58 -3.61
CA GLU A 77 -5.52 14.83 -4.31
C GLU A 77 -6.68 15.39 -5.16
N ALA A 78 -7.77 14.62 -5.31
CA ALA A 78 -9.00 14.98 -6.03
C ALA A 78 -10.01 15.74 -5.15
#